data_AF-A0A958GU45-F1
#
_entry.id   AF-A0A958GU45-F1
#
_cell.length_a   1.000
_cell.length_b   1.000
_cell.length_c   1.000
_cell.angle_alpha   90.00
_cell.angle_beta   90.00
_cell.angle_gamma   90.00
#
_symmetry.space_group_name_H-M   'P 1'
#
loop_
_entity.id
_entity.type
_entity.pdbx_description
1 polymer ?
#
loop_
_entity_poly.entity_id
_entity_poly.type
_entity_poly.pdbx_seq_one_letter_code
_entity_poly.pdbx_strand_id
1 'polypeptide(L)'
;MLIALGATQSTAALRSRDAAGAPVPVGQAQDPLPDLIVEAGETRVLTGTHRFDEVIVRAGGRLVAGDYAGRPPDGGEPGGRLELLARRIEVEALGRISADGAGYRGLPESKGEGPGGGEGGITSWITSVDETPRHPTSSGAGGGYGGRGGDGVQDGKRGAWKGGATYGESVAPQLGSGGGAAPQSHHEARSLAGGDGGGLLVLRAEELVVDGLLSSDGEEGESGEFDAGGGGSGGGLLVEVGRIALRGQISARGGRGGRASNVGGSGGGGRIELTWSAGDLAPGEILTLPGNGPCPDPDELSPRACAGTLKLHDLRPRRIYLPMLTRLACIGPNRKAIALVMDVSGSMAEPTRTGRPAIAAAVEAAGGFLDRLTFEDRVALVAFDSSARLVAPLTADLDLLRDRLAALSTASGSRLDAGLDAGRTALEAARPGERRILVMLTDGRPSQVEAASVRQVADAVRAAGVRLYAIGIGAEVDASLLAEITGDPSRVFVESDAEELSALYHAIAMREGCPTP
;
A
#
# COMPACT_ATOMS: atom_id res chain seq x y z
N MET A 1 25.91 -8.45 -18.81
CA MET A 1 26.92 -8.31 -17.74
C MET A 1 26.19 -8.43 -16.42
N LEU A 2 26.22 -9.62 -15.81
CA LEU A 2 25.67 -9.86 -14.47
C LEU A 2 26.54 -9.13 -13.46
N ILE A 3 25.93 -8.31 -12.60
CA ILE A 3 26.54 -7.94 -11.33
C ILE A 3 25.73 -8.63 -10.25
N ALA A 4 26.24 -9.78 -9.82
CA ALA A 4 25.82 -10.43 -8.59
C ALA A 4 26.39 -9.62 -7.42
N LEU A 5 25.55 -8.84 -6.75
CA LEU A 5 25.86 -8.32 -5.42
C LEU A 5 25.43 -9.39 -4.41
N GLY A 6 26.41 -10.09 -3.85
CA GLY A 6 26.21 -11.07 -2.80
C GLY A 6 25.67 -10.40 -1.54
N ALA A 7 24.44 -10.75 -1.17
CA ALA A 7 23.92 -10.50 0.16
C ALA A 7 24.47 -11.59 1.09
N THR A 8 25.54 -11.28 1.80
CA THR A 8 25.99 -12.05 2.95
C THR A 8 24.94 -11.99 4.05
N GLN A 9 24.61 -13.16 4.59
CA GLN A 9 23.81 -13.31 5.80
C GLN A 9 24.36 -12.41 6.91
N SER A 10 23.49 -11.60 7.50
CA SER A 10 23.72 -11.00 8.81
C SER A 10 22.47 -11.23 9.64
N THR A 11 22.42 -12.39 10.30
CA THR A 11 21.66 -12.58 11.53
C THR A 11 22.15 -11.57 12.55
N ALA A 12 21.51 -10.40 12.59
CA ALA A 12 21.67 -9.46 13.68
C ALA A 12 21.00 -10.06 14.91
N ALA A 13 21.77 -10.81 15.70
CA ALA A 13 21.40 -11.18 17.05
C ALA A 13 21.05 -9.90 17.83
N LEU A 14 19.82 -9.84 18.33
CA LEU A 14 19.39 -8.86 19.33
C LEU A 14 20.32 -8.98 20.54
N ARG A 15 21.33 -8.10 20.63
CA ARG A 15 22.14 -7.95 21.85
C ARG A 15 21.34 -7.12 22.83
N SER A 16 20.93 -7.72 23.94
CA SER A 16 20.38 -7.00 25.09
C SER A 16 21.41 -5.99 25.61
N ARG A 17 20.96 -4.76 25.85
CA ARG A 17 21.70 -3.75 26.61
C ARG A 17 20.91 -3.47 27.88
N ASP A 18 21.60 -3.49 29.01
CA ASP A 18 21.01 -3.18 30.31
C ASP A 18 20.85 -1.65 30.44
N ALA A 19 20.00 -1.20 31.37
CA ALA A 19 19.66 0.22 31.59
C ALA A 19 20.85 1.15 31.92
N ALA A 20 22.07 0.62 32.07
CA ALA A 20 23.30 1.37 32.36
C ALA A 20 24.42 1.23 31.30
N GLY A 21 24.18 0.56 30.16
CA GLY A 21 25.09 0.62 29.00
C GLY A 21 26.43 -0.14 29.09
N ALA A 22 26.61 -1.05 30.04
CA ALA A 22 27.79 -1.94 30.09
C ALA A 22 27.58 -3.25 29.29
N PRO A 23 28.63 -3.85 28.69
CA PRO A 23 28.52 -5.14 28.01
C PRO A 23 28.34 -6.29 29.00
N VAL A 24 27.25 -7.04 28.85
CA VAL A 24 26.95 -8.27 29.61
C VAL A 24 27.93 -9.39 29.18
N PRO A 25 28.54 -10.14 30.11
CA PRO A 25 29.45 -11.24 29.76
C PRO A 25 28.72 -12.35 29.00
N VAL A 26 29.36 -12.91 27.98
CA VAL A 26 28.89 -14.11 27.28
C VAL A 26 29.10 -15.31 28.20
N GLY A 27 28.03 -15.76 28.85
CA GLY A 27 28.06 -16.92 29.74
C GLY A 27 26.68 -17.52 29.96
N GLN A 28 26.57 -18.81 29.64
CA GLN A 28 25.48 -19.75 29.88
C GLN A 28 24.30 -19.68 28.89
N ALA A 29 24.05 -20.79 28.20
CA ALA A 29 22.80 -21.02 27.48
C ALA A 29 21.65 -20.79 28.49
N GLN A 30 20.78 -19.83 28.21
CA GLN A 30 19.58 -19.64 29.00
C GLN A 30 18.80 -20.95 28.98
N ASP A 31 18.41 -21.43 30.17
CA ASP A 31 17.49 -22.56 30.27
C ASP A 31 16.29 -22.30 29.34
N PRO A 32 15.82 -23.31 28.61
CA PRO A 32 14.66 -23.13 27.74
C PRO A 32 13.50 -22.58 28.57
N LEU A 33 12.88 -21.51 28.07
CA LEU A 33 11.74 -20.91 28.75
C LEU A 33 10.64 -21.98 28.90
N PRO A 34 9.92 -22.00 30.03
CA PRO A 34 8.86 -22.98 30.24
C PRO A 34 7.65 -22.69 29.34
N ASP A 35 6.84 -23.72 29.11
CA ASP A 35 5.51 -23.56 28.52
C ASP A 35 4.46 -23.26 29.59
N LEU A 36 3.46 -22.47 29.24
CA LEU A 36 2.22 -22.30 29.99
C LEU A 36 1.08 -22.95 29.22
N ILE A 37 0.53 -24.03 29.77
CA ILE A 37 -0.67 -24.69 29.25
C ILE A 37 -1.79 -24.48 30.27
N VAL A 38 -2.90 -23.88 29.82
CA VAL A 38 -4.12 -23.73 30.62
C VAL A 38 -5.16 -24.71 30.09
N GLU A 39 -5.47 -25.72 30.88
CA GLU A 39 -6.31 -26.83 30.49
C GLU A 39 -7.81 -26.49 30.50
N ALA A 40 -8.62 -27.34 29.87
CA ALA A 40 -10.07 -27.17 29.83
C ALA A 40 -10.67 -27.11 31.26
N GLY A 41 -11.44 -26.06 31.56
CA GLY A 41 -12.03 -25.83 32.88
C GLY A 41 -11.06 -25.24 33.92
N GLU A 42 -9.78 -25.10 33.59
CA GLU A 42 -8.80 -24.44 34.45
C GLU A 42 -8.93 -22.91 34.33
N THR A 43 -8.78 -22.22 35.47
CA THR A 43 -8.59 -20.76 35.50
C THR A 43 -7.25 -20.44 36.14
N ARG A 44 -6.38 -19.76 35.39
CA ARG A 44 -5.08 -19.26 35.84
C ARG A 44 -5.13 -17.76 35.92
N VAL A 45 -4.72 -17.20 37.06
CA VAL A 45 -4.60 -15.75 37.26
C VAL A 45 -3.13 -15.36 37.22
N LEU A 46 -2.77 -14.41 36.36
CA LEU A 46 -1.42 -13.86 36.27
C LEU A 46 -1.49 -12.32 36.28
N THR A 47 -0.49 -11.70 36.88
CA THR A 47 -0.36 -10.24 36.94
C THR A 47 1.07 -9.84 36.61
N GLY A 48 1.25 -8.72 35.92
CA GLY A 48 2.54 -8.20 35.53
C GLY A 48 3.10 -8.90 34.30
N THR A 49 4.43 -8.95 34.20
CA THR A 49 5.14 -9.42 33.00
C THR A 49 5.63 -10.85 33.16
N HIS A 50 5.31 -11.71 32.19
CA HIS A 50 5.70 -13.12 32.17
C HIS A 50 6.36 -13.50 30.85
N ARG A 51 7.30 -14.45 30.91
CA ARG A 51 8.03 -14.97 29.74
C ARG A 51 7.87 -16.48 29.65
N PHE A 52 7.46 -16.97 28.49
CA PHE A 52 7.27 -18.39 28.20
C PHE A 52 7.87 -18.75 26.84
N ASP A 53 8.07 -20.04 26.55
CA ASP A 53 8.30 -20.47 25.17
C ASP A 53 6.95 -20.51 24.43
N GLU A 54 6.01 -21.34 24.90
CA GLU A 54 4.62 -21.33 24.42
C GLU A 54 3.61 -20.97 25.51
N VAL A 55 2.57 -20.23 25.12
CA VAL A 55 1.35 -20.04 25.91
C VAL A 55 0.19 -20.66 25.15
N ILE A 56 -0.41 -21.71 25.69
CA ILE A 56 -1.54 -22.42 25.08
C ILE A 56 -2.72 -22.38 26.04
N VAL A 57 -3.80 -21.70 25.64
CA VAL A 57 -5.08 -21.76 26.34
C VAL A 57 -5.99 -22.71 25.57
N ARG A 58 -6.20 -23.90 26.14
CA ARG A 58 -7.03 -24.95 25.55
C ARG A 58 -8.51 -24.53 25.55
N ALA A 59 -9.31 -25.21 24.74
CA ALA A 59 -10.75 -25.00 24.68
C ALA A 59 -11.40 -25.07 26.09
N GLY A 60 -12.05 -23.98 26.51
CA GLY A 60 -12.65 -23.86 27.85
C GLY A 60 -11.68 -23.50 28.99
N GLY A 61 -10.38 -23.37 28.72
CA GLY A 61 -9.39 -22.82 29.63
C GLY A 61 -9.47 -21.29 29.72
N ARG A 62 -9.10 -20.74 30.89
CA ARG A 62 -9.19 -19.30 31.17
C ARG A 62 -7.89 -18.77 31.76
N LEU A 63 -7.19 -17.92 31.01
CA LEU A 63 -6.10 -17.11 31.54
C LEU A 63 -6.64 -15.71 31.85
N VAL A 64 -6.52 -15.26 33.09
CA VAL A 64 -7.14 -14.02 33.57
C VAL A 64 -6.08 -13.10 34.15
N ALA A 65 -6.13 -11.81 33.82
CA ALA A 65 -5.31 -10.79 34.47
C ALA A 65 -5.79 -10.58 35.91
N GLY A 66 -4.90 -10.47 36.88
CA GLY A 66 -5.31 -10.12 38.25
C GLY A 66 -5.81 -8.67 38.33
N ASP A 67 -6.82 -8.45 39.17
CA ASP A 67 -7.53 -7.18 39.28
C ASP A 67 -6.64 -6.03 39.79
N TYR A 68 -7.01 -4.80 39.43
CA TYR A 68 -6.40 -3.60 39.98
C TYR A 68 -6.79 -3.42 41.45
N ALA A 69 -5.80 -3.43 42.34
CA ALA A 69 -5.99 -3.32 43.79
C ALA A 69 -5.85 -1.89 44.33
N GLY A 70 -5.78 -0.87 43.46
CA GLY A 70 -5.41 0.48 43.87
C GLY A 70 -3.89 0.67 43.92
N ARG A 71 -3.43 1.86 44.33
CA ARG A 71 -2.00 2.14 44.52
C ARG A 71 -1.50 1.39 45.78
N PRO A 72 -0.61 0.40 45.66
CA PRO A 72 -0.16 -0.36 46.81
C PRO A 72 0.63 0.52 47.79
N PRO A 73 0.49 0.34 49.11
CA PRO A 73 1.21 1.13 50.12
C PRO A 73 2.73 1.00 50.02
N ASP A 74 3.21 -0.11 49.48
CA ASP A 74 4.62 -0.48 49.30
C ASP A 74 5.16 -0.12 47.91
N GLY A 75 4.34 0.46 47.03
CA GLY A 75 4.73 0.82 45.66
C GLY A 75 4.87 -0.36 44.70
N GLY A 76 4.34 -1.55 45.05
CA GLY A 76 4.25 -2.69 44.15
C GLY A 76 3.39 -2.44 42.90
N GLU A 77 3.39 -3.39 41.95
CA GLU A 77 2.51 -3.27 40.78
C GLU A 77 1.04 -3.29 41.23
N PRO A 78 0.24 -2.30 40.83
CA PRO A 78 -1.12 -2.11 41.34
C PRO A 78 -2.13 -3.15 40.83
N GLY A 79 -1.70 -4.12 40.02
CA GLY A 79 -2.60 -5.05 39.33
C GLY A 79 -3.22 -4.46 38.06
N GLY A 80 -4.11 -5.23 37.44
CA GLY A 80 -4.86 -4.85 36.23
C GLY A 80 -4.10 -4.99 34.92
N ARG A 81 -2.82 -5.36 34.95
CA ARG A 81 -1.99 -5.57 33.76
C ARG A 81 -1.52 -7.01 33.69
N LEU A 82 -1.61 -7.60 32.49
CA LEU A 82 -0.95 -8.85 32.14
C LEU A 82 -0.16 -8.67 30.84
N GLU A 83 1.15 -8.87 30.91
CA GLU A 83 2.03 -8.86 29.76
C GLU A 83 2.65 -10.25 29.53
N LEU A 84 2.46 -10.79 28.33
CA LEU A 84 2.98 -12.08 27.91
C LEU A 84 4.00 -11.88 26.80
N LEU A 85 5.22 -12.36 27.04
CA LEU A 85 6.27 -12.49 26.03
C LEU A 85 6.48 -13.97 25.76
N ALA A 86 6.21 -14.42 24.54
CA ALA A 86 6.37 -15.83 24.17
C ALA A 86 6.85 -15.99 22.74
N ARG A 87 7.39 -17.16 22.39
CA ARG A 87 7.58 -17.51 20.98
C ARG A 87 6.22 -17.69 20.31
N ARG A 88 5.31 -18.41 20.96
CA ARG A 88 3.97 -18.69 20.43
C ARG A 88 2.88 -18.48 21.49
N ILE A 89 1.79 -17.82 21.10
CA ILE A 89 0.57 -17.72 21.90
C ILE A 89 -0.58 -18.31 21.09
N GLU A 90 -1.28 -19.28 21.66
CA GLU A 90 -2.44 -19.93 21.07
C GLU A 90 -3.63 -19.88 22.03
N VAL A 91 -4.77 -19.42 21.52
CA VAL A 91 -6.06 -19.48 22.20
C VAL A 91 -7.01 -20.28 21.33
N GLU A 92 -7.25 -21.53 21.73
CA GLU A 92 -8.17 -22.42 21.03
C GLU A 92 -9.61 -21.90 21.11
N ALA A 93 -10.49 -22.40 20.23
CA ALA A 93 -11.91 -22.08 20.27
C ALA A 93 -12.50 -22.35 21.67
N LEU A 94 -13.32 -21.42 22.17
CA LEU A 94 -13.87 -21.41 23.54
C LEU A 94 -12.84 -21.17 24.67
N GLY A 95 -11.54 -21.11 24.38
CA GLY A 95 -10.53 -20.62 25.31
C GLY A 95 -10.57 -19.09 25.42
N ARG A 96 -10.09 -18.54 26.56
CA ARG A 96 -10.01 -17.08 26.75
C ARG A 96 -8.76 -16.60 27.46
N ILE A 97 -8.18 -15.51 26.97
CA ILE A 97 -7.28 -14.64 27.72
C ILE A 97 -8.05 -13.34 28.00
N SER A 98 -8.24 -13.00 29.27
CA SER A 98 -9.21 -11.98 29.68
C SER A 98 -8.61 -11.07 30.74
N ALA A 99 -8.80 -9.77 30.56
CA ALA A 99 -8.63 -8.75 31.58
C ALA A 99 -9.94 -7.98 31.75
N ASP A 100 -11.07 -8.68 31.67
CA ASP A 100 -12.37 -8.05 31.88
C ASP A 100 -12.48 -7.60 33.34
N GLY A 101 -12.95 -6.37 33.58
CA GLY A 101 -13.09 -5.82 34.95
C GLY A 101 -11.79 -5.58 35.72
N ALA A 102 -10.63 -5.98 35.19
CA ALA A 102 -9.37 -5.87 35.92
C ALA A 102 -8.79 -4.43 35.99
N GLY A 103 -9.46 -3.45 35.39
CA GLY A 103 -9.05 -2.04 35.31
C GLY A 103 -9.40 -1.23 36.56
N TYR A 104 -9.44 0.10 36.44
CA TYR A 104 -9.75 0.96 37.58
C TYR A 104 -11.16 0.70 38.14
N ARG A 105 -11.31 0.83 39.45
CA ARG A 105 -12.51 0.37 40.17
C ARG A 105 -13.68 1.34 40.13
N GLY A 106 -14.89 0.81 40.09
CA GLY A 106 -16.16 1.53 40.28
C GLY A 106 -16.70 1.38 41.70
N LEU A 107 -16.06 1.98 42.70
CA LEU A 107 -16.40 1.73 44.11
C LEU A 107 -17.74 2.38 44.54
N PRO A 108 -18.47 1.80 45.51
CA PRO A 108 -19.64 2.44 46.14
C PRO A 108 -19.31 3.81 46.73
N GLU A 109 -20.32 4.68 46.85
CA GLU A 109 -20.22 6.03 47.44
C GLU A 109 -19.04 6.87 46.89
N SER A 110 -18.62 6.60 45.65
CA SER A 110 -17.51 7.30 45.04
C SER A 110 -17.69 7.56 43.54
N LYS A 111 -16.88 8.51 43.06
CA LYS A 111 -16.58 8.64 41.64
C LYS A 111 -15.72 7.45 41.22
N GLY A 112 -15.94 6.94 40.01
CA GLY A 112 -15.11 5.87 39.45
C GLY A 112 -13.63 6.25 39.44
N GLU A 113 -12.76 5.28 39.69
CA GLU A 113 -11.31 5.48 39.64
C GLU A 113 -10.83 5.61 38.19
N GLY A 114 -9.67 6.26 38.01
CA GLY A 114 -9.00 6.41 36.72
C GLY A 114 -9.16 7.79 36.06
N PRO A 115 -8.36 8.10 35.02
CA PRO A 115 -8.36 9.41 34.38
C PRO A 115 -9.71 9.81 33.75
N GLY A 116 -10.50 8.82 33.34
CA GLY A 116 -11.85 8.98 32.81
C GLY A 116 -12.90 8.38 33.72
N GLY A 117 -12.69 8.39 35.04
CA GLY A 117 -13.67 7.88 36.00
C GLY A 117 -15.04 8.56 35.85
N GLY A 118 -16.10 7.77 35.80
CA GLY A 118 -17.47 8.28 35.74
C GLY A 118 -17.85 8.98 37.04
N GLU A 119 -18.50 10.15 36.95
CA GLU A 119 -18.98 10.88 38.12
C GLU A 119 -20.00 10.03 38.92
N GLY A 120 -19.83 9.94 40.24
CA GLY A 120 -20.70 9.18 41.15
C GLY A 120 -20.42 9.46 42.64
N GLY A 121 -21.34 9.07 43.53
CA GLY A 121 -21.06 8.93 44.97
C GLY A 121 -20.81 10.16 45.85
N ILE A 122 -20.86 11.39 45.33
CA ILE A 122 -20.97 12.58 46.20
C ILE A 122 -22.37 12.70 46.86
N THR A 123 -22.43 12.41 48.15
CA THR A 123 -23.56 12.68 49.05
C THR A 123 -23.62 14.15 49.51
N SER A 124 -23.06 15.09 48.73
CA SER A 124 -22.99 16.49 49.14
C SER A 124 -24.39 17.00 49.43
N TRP A 125 -24.62 17.36 50.70
CA TRP A 125 -25.75 18.13 51.17
C TRP A 125 -25.85 19.39 50.33
N ILE A 126 -26.60 19.36 49.23
CA ILE A 126 -27.13 20.59 48.67
C ILE A 126 -28.16 21.05 49.69
N THR A 127 -27.71 21.83 50.66
CA THR A 127 -28.56 22.74 51.41
C THR A 127 -29.04 23.78 50.40
N SER A 128 -30.08 23.45 49.63
CA SER A 128 -30.91 24.51 49.07
C SER A 128 -31.48 25.25 50.28
N VAL A 129 -31.07 26.50 50.41
CA VAL A 129 -31.83 27.47 51.18
C VAL A 129 -33.24 27.46 50.62
N ASP A 130 -34.18 27.03 51.46
CA ASP A 130 -35.54 26.58 51.16
C ASP A 130 -35.72 25.14 50.67
N GLU A 131 -36.58 24.45 51.43
CA GLU A 131 -37.15 23.10 51.27
C GLU A 131 -36.38 21.91 51.88
N THR A 132 -37.19 21.02 52.48
CA THR A 132 -36.83 19.78 53.18
C THR A 132 -35.63 19.01 52.59
N PRO A 133 -34.78 18.34 53.40
CA PRO A 133 -33.63 17.59 52.89
C PRO A 133 -34.10 16.47 51.96
N ARG A 134 -34.05 16.70 50.65
CA ARG A 134 -34.23 15.67 49.63
C ARG A 134 -32.84 15.26 49.20
N HIS A 135 -32.49 13.99 49.36
CA HIS A 135 -31.34 13.43 48.66
C HIS A 135 -31.66 13.46 47.16
N PRO A 136 -30.90 14.19 46.33
CA PRO A 136 -31.09 14.08 44.90
C PRO A 136 -30.94 12.61 44.49
N THR A 137 -31.96 12.02 43.85
CA THR A 137 -31.80 10.71 43.20
C THR A 137 -30.78 10.89 42.10
N SER A 138 -29.84 9.96 41.98
CA SER A 138 -28.97 10.02 40.83
C SER A 138 -28.24 8.73 40.58
N SER A 139 -28.36 8.28 39.34
CA SER A 139 -27.54 7.21 38.82
C SER A 139 -26.14 7.69 38.50
N GLY A 140 -25.17 6.81 38.70
CA GLY A 140 -23.78 7.06 38.39
C GLY A 140 -23.53 7.13 36.90
N ALA A 141 -22.53 7.93 36.51
CA ALA A 141 -22.12 8.05 35.12
C ALA A 141 -21.11 6.96 34.74
N GLY A 142 -21.03 6.61 33.46
CA GLY A 142 -20.12 5.58 32.98
C GLY A 142 -18.67 6.07 32.87
N GLY A 143 -17.72 5.15 33.01
CA GLY A 143 -16.31 5.40 32.78
C GLY A 143 -16.03 5.68 31.30
N GLY A 144 -15.04 6.52 31.02
CA GLY A 144 -14.54 6.80 29.67
C GLY A 144 -13.10 6.35 29.51
N TYR A 145 -12.78 5.73 28.38
CA TYR A 145 -11.41 5.41 27.94
C TYR A 145 -11.50 4.96 26.49
N GLY A 146 -10.75 5.54 25.54
CA GLY A 146 -10.94 5.29 24.09
C GLY A 146 -12.23 5.89 23.52
N GLY A 147 -13.35 5.73 24.21
CA GLY A 147 -14.63 6.40 23.99
C GLY A 147 -15.12 7.10 25.26
N ARG A 148 -15.90 8.19 25.09
CA ARG A 148 -16.53 8.93 26.21
C ARG A 148 -17.57 8.03 26.89
N GLY A 149 -17.61 8.05 28.23
CA GLY A 149 -18.65 7.42 29.02
C GLY A 149 -19.98 8.16 28.92
N GLY A 150 -21.08 7.46 29.13
CA GLY A 150 -22.42 8.02 29.18
C GLY A 150 -22.70 8.73 30.50
N ASP A 151 -23.53 9.75 30.46
CA ASP A 151 -23.92 10.53 31.63
C ASP A 151 -24.96 9.81 32.50
N GLY A 152 -24.93 10.05 33.81
CA GLY A 152 -25.95 9.58 34.75
C GLY A 152 -27.30 10.30 34.58
N VAL A 153 -28.38 9.61 34.94
CA VAL A 153 -29.76 10.14 34.93
C VAL A 153 -30.21 10.46 36.36
N GLN A 154 -30.89 11.58 36.53
CA GLN A 154 -31.43 12.08 37.80
C GLN A 154 -32.88 12.54 37.60
N ASP A 155 -33.84 11.94 38.28
CA ASP A 155 -35.28 12.29 38.19
C ASP A 155 -35.77 12.50 36.74
N GLY A 156 -35.33 11.63 35.81
CA GLY A 156 -35.62 11.73 34.37
C GLY A 156 -34.88 12.85 33.60
N LYS A 157 -34.10 13.69 34.27
CA LYS A 157 -33.17 14.66 33.66
C LYS A 157 -31.81 14.00 33.41
N ARG A 158 -31.29 14.13 32.20
CA ARG A 158 -29.99 13.58 31.80
C ARG A 158 -28.86 14.54 32.16
N GLY A 159 -27.71 14.01 32.57
CA GLY A 159 -26.47 14.79 32.70
C GLY A 159 -26.23 15.45 34.05
N ALA A 160 -26.91 15.01 35.10
CA ALA A 160 -26.58 15.42 36.46
C ALA A 160 -25.15 14.99 36.85
N TRP A 161 -24.71 13.84 36.35
CA TRP A 161 -23.35 13.31 36.54
C TRP A 161 -22.76 13.05 35.18
N LYS A 162 -21.63 13.70 34.88
CA LYS A 162 -21.02 13.60 33.57
C LYS A 162 -20.29 12.27 33.42
N GLY A 163 -20.46 11.64 32.27
CA GLY A 163 -19.67 10.48 31.88
C GLY A 163 -18.20 10.84 31.77
N GLY A 164 -17.35 9.84 31.97
CA GLY A 164 -15.91 9.98 31.89
C GLY A 164 -15.42 10.49 30.54
N ALA A 165 -14.45 11.40 30.58
CA ALA A 165 -13.77 11.88 29.38
C ALA A 165 -12.91 10.77 28.74
N THR A 166 -12.64 10.88 27.43
CA THR A 166 -11.63 10.03 26.78
C THR A 166 -10.22 10.39 27.28
N TYR A 167 -9.34 9.39 27.32
CA TYR A 167 -7.91 9.60 27.56
C TYR A 167 -7.08 8.55 26.82
N GLY A 168 -5.76 8.77 26.81
CA GLY A 168 -4.79 7.82 26.27
C GLY A 168 -4.55 7.94 24.77
N GLU A 169 -5.21 8.85 24.05
CA GLU A 169 -5.19 8.92 22.57
C GLU A 169 -3.78 9.02 21.96
N SER A 170 -2.83 9.67 22.63
CA SER A 170 -1.46 9.89 22.15
C SER A 170 -0.41 8.94 22.76
N VAL A 171 -0.83 7.92 23.52
CA VAL A 171 0.06 6.99 24.24
C VAL A 171 -0.39 5.54 24.03
N ALA A 172 0.46 4.59 24.41
CA ALA A 172 0.14 3.15 24.35
C ALA A 172 -1.15 2.84 25.16
N PRO A 173 -1.87 1.75 24.83
CA PRO A 173 -3.05 1.35 25.58
C PRO A 173 -2.78 1.21 27.10
N GLN A 174 -3.79 1.57 27.90
CA GLN A 174 -3.80 1.62 29.35
C GLN A 174 -5.04 0.89 29.90
N LEU A 175 -5.12 0.80 31.23
CA LEU A 175 -6.31 0.37 31.96
C LEU A 175 -7.51 1.25 31.62
N GLY A 176 -8.71 0.67 31.54
CA GLY A 176 -9.99 1.35 31.48
C GLY A 176 -10.39 1.92 32.85
N SER A 177 -11.15 3.02 32.82
CA SER A 177 -11.69 3.70 34.01
C SER A 177 -13.00 3.07 34.51
N GLY A 178 -13.21 3.15 35.84
CA GLY A 178 -14.42 2.68 36.50
C GLY A 178 -15.62 3.61 36.31
N GLY A 179 -16.82 3.07 36.44
CA GLY A 179 -18.07 3.83 36.50
C GLY A 179 -18.26 4.50 37.86
N GLY A 180 -19.09 5.54 37.90
CA GLY A 180 -19.49 6.20 39.15
C GLY A 180 -20.59 5.43 39.87
N ALA A 181 -20.63 5.54 41.19
CA ALA A 181 -21.68 4.96 42.02
C ALA A 181 -22.94 5.83 42.09
N ALA A 182 -24.11 5.20 42.25
CA ALA A 182 -25.28 5.87 42.78
C ALA A 182 -25.15 5.99 44.31
N PRO A 183 -25.40 7.16 44.92
CA PRO A 183 -25.31 7.34 46.37
C PRO A 183 -26.45 6.62 47.08
N GLN A 184 -26.27 6.32 48.37
CA GLN A 184 -27.40 5.91 49.22
C GLN A 184 -28.44 7.04 49.29
N SER A 185 -29.73 6.69 49.15
CA SER A 185 -30.82 7.66 49.12
C SER A 185 -32.07 7.14 49.86
N HIS A 186 -33.13 7.94 49.89
CA HIS A 186 -34.42 7.49 50.41
C HIS A 186 -35.16 6.53 49.46
N HIS A 187 -34.69 6.42 48.22
CA HIS A 187 -35.17 5.47 47.22
C HIS A 187 -34.35 4.18 47.22
N GLU A 188 -33.07 4.27 47.54
CA GLU A 188 -32.14 3.15 47.49
C GLU A 188 -31.47 2.95 48.86
N ALA A 189 -31.71 1.79 49.48
CA ALA A 189 -31.27 1.50 50.86
C ALA A 189 -29.74 1.45 51.03
N ARG A 190 -28.98 1.39 49.94
CA ARG A 190 -27.51 1.38 49.90
C ARG A 190 -27.01 2.02 48.61
N SER A 191 -25.74 2.41 48.57
CA SER A 191 -25.06 2.76 47.32
C SER A 191 -24.97 1.57 46.37
N LEU A 192 -25.08 1.88 45.08
CA LEU A 192 -24.90 0.94 43.99
C LEU A 192 -23.58 1.25 43.29
N ALA A 193 -22.70 0.26 43.27
CA ALA A 193 -21.35 0.40 42.74
C ALA A 193 -21.35 0.65 41.22
N GLY A 194 -20.36 1.41 40.74
CA GLY A 194 -20.06 1.45 39.32
C GLY A 194 -19.40 0.14 38.88
N GLY A 195 -19.40 -0.13 37.57
CA GLY A 195 -18.65 -1.25 37.01
C GLY A 195 -17.16 -0.94 36.96
N ASP A 196 -16.32 -1.94 37.19
CA ASP A 196 -14.87 -1.83 37.04
C ASP A 196 -14.49 -1.71 35.55
N GLY A 197 -13.44 -0.93 35.26
CA GLY A 197 -12.93 -0.80 33.90
C GLY A 197 -12.25 -2.09 33.42
N GLY A 198 -12.04 -2.26 32.11
CA GLY A 198 -11.20 -3.35 31.59
C GLY A 198 -9.72 -3.12 31.91
N GLY A 199 -8.95 -4.20 32.10
CA GLY A 199 -7.51 -4.15 32.39
C GLY A 199 -6.64 -3.82 31.17
N LEU A 200 -5.35 -4.16 31.24
CA LEU A 200 -4.39 -4.01 30.14
C LEU A 200 -3.79 -5.37 29.79
N LEU A 201 -4.08 -5.86 28.59
CA LEU A 201 -3.44 -7.03 28.01
C LEU A 201 -2.37 -6.61 27.01
N VAL A 202 -1.13 -7.05 27.24
CA VAL A 202 0.01 -6.85 26.33
C VAL A 202 0.51 -8.20 25.85
N LEU A 203 0.40 -8.48 24.55
CA LEU A 203 0.83 -9.74 23.96
C LEU A 203 1.96 -9.48 22.96
N ARG A 204 3.13 -10.07 23.22
CA ARG A 204 4.32 -9.97 22.37
C ARG A 204 4.78 -11.36 21.98
N ALA A 205 4.66 -11.72 20.70
CA ALA A 205 5.02 -13.06 20.25
C ALA A 205 5.54 -13.14 18.82
N GLU A 206 6.28 -14.20 18.49
CA GLU A 206 6.61 -14.46 17.08
C GLU A 206 5.37 -14.92 16.32
N GLU A 207 4.51 -15.72 16.96
CA GLU A 207 3.25 -16.20 16.41
C GLU A 207 2.10 -16.07 17.41
N LEU A 208 0.96 -15.55 16.94
CA LEU A 208 -0.29 -15.49 17.68
C LEU A 208 -1.42 -16.16 16.88
N VAL A 209 -2.05 -17.16 17.47
CA VAL A 209 -3.24 -17.85 16.94
C VAL A 209 -4.40 -17.62 17.91
N VAL A 210 -5.51 -17.07 17.41
CA VAL A 210 -6.70 -16.77 18.23
C VAL A 210 -7.93 -17.31 17.53
N ASP A 211 -8.38 -18.47 17.97
CA ASP A 211 -9.67 -19.07 17.61
C ASP A 211 -10.73 -18.82 18.71
N GLY A 212 -10.30 -18.54 19.95
CA GLY A 212 -11.13 -18.18 21.09
C GLY A 212 -11.33 -16.68 21.28
N LEU A 213 -11.21 -16.21 22.53
CA LEU A 213 -11.46 -14.82 22.92
C LEU A 213 -10.23 -14.17 23.58
N LEU A 214 -9.84 -13.00 23.09
CA LEU A 214 -9.03 -12.03 23.83
C LEU A 214 -9.92 -10.90 24.29
N SER A 215 -10.03 -10.64 25.60
CA SER A 215 -10.97 -9.62 26.09
C SER A 215 -10.40 -8.72 27.17
N SER A 216 -10.83 -7.46 27.14
CA SER A 216 -10.56 -6.45 28.15
C SER A 216 -11.82 -5.57 28.28
N ASP A 217 -12.97 -6.21 28.46
CA ASP A 217 -14.27 -5.55 28.56
C ASP A 217 -14.42 -4.90 29.95
N GLY A 218 -15.11 -3.76 30.01
CA GLY A 218 -15.54 -3.14 31.27
C GLY A 218 -16.79 -3.83 31.82
N GLU A 219 -16.96 -3.79 33.14
CA GLU A 219 -18.09 -4.41 33.82
C GLU A 219 -19.33 -3.54 33.83
N GLU A 220 -20.48 -4.20 33.98
CA GLU A 220 -21.76 -3.52 34.13
C GLU A 220 -21.86 -2.83 35.50
N GLY A 221 -22.46 -1.65 35.52
CA GLY A 221 -22.80 -0.98 36.77
C GLY A 221 -23.91 -1.72 37.52
N GLU A 222 -23.91 -1.60 38.84
CA GLU A 222 -24.88 -2.29 39.67
C GLU A 222 -26.32 -1.77 39.45
N SER A 223 -27.28 -2.69 39.37
CA SER A 223 -28.69 -2.37 39.12
C SER A 223 -29.46 -2.16 40.43
N GLY A 224 -30.44 -1.25 40.40
CA GLY A 224 -31.31 -0.91 41.53
C GLY A 224 -32.77 -0.75 41.11
N GLU A 225 -33.62 -0.32 42.03
CA GLU A 225 -35.03 -0.06 41.73
C GLU A 225 -35.22 1.34 41.10
N PHE A 226 -34.60 2.35 41.69
CA PHE A 226 -34.73 3.74 41.25
C PHE A 226 -33.46 4.28 40.64
N ASP A 227 -32.32 4.08 41.31
CA ASP A 227 -31.01 4.52 40.84
C ASP A 227 -30.11 3.33 40.44
N ALA A 228 -29.01 3.60 39.74
CA ALA A 228 -28.10 2.57 39.27
C ALA A 228 -26.65 3.07 39.14
N GLY A 229 -25.68 2.17 39.28
CA GLY A 229 -24.28 2.45 39.03
C GLY A 229 -23.97 2.63 37.54
N GLY A 230 -22.96 3.44 37.22
CA GLY A 230 -22.46 3.59 35.85
C GLY A 230 -21.61 2.39 35.43
N GLY A 231 -21.58 2.07 34.14
CA GLY A 231 -20.74 1.00 33.60
C GLY A 231 -19.26 1.38 33.52
N GLY A 232 -18.36 0.42 33.70
CA GLY A 232 -16.93 0.58 33.50
C GLY A 232 -16.58 0.70 32.02
N SER A 233 -15.55 1.48 31.67
CA SER A 233 -15.06 1.52 30.28
C SER A 233 -14.30 0.26 29.91
N GLY A 234 -14.24 -0.07 28.62
CA GLY A 234 -13.32 -1.11 28.13
C GLY A 234 -11.87 -0.76 28.45
N GLY A 235 -10.97 -1.73 28.40
CA GLY A 235 -9.55 -1.58 28.71
C GLY A 235 -8.66 -1.55 27.48
N GLY A 236 -7.38 -1.83 27.70
CA GLY A 236 -6.32 -1.77 26.70
C GLY A 236 -5.90 -3.14 26.20
N LEU A 237 -5.79 -3.30 24.89
CA LEU A 237 -5.19 -4.46 24.25
C LEU A 237 -4.07 -3.99 23.32
N LEU A 238 -2.83 -4.35 23.64
CA LEU A 238 -1.65 -4.11 22.81
C LEU A 238 -1.09 -5.44 22.34
N VAL A 239 -1.12 -5.67 21.03
CA VAL A 239 -0.65 -6.92 20.41
C VAL A 239 0.44 -6.58 19.39
N GLU A 240 1.64 -7.11 19.61
CA GLU A 240 2.78 -6.93 18.73
C GLU A 240 3.37 -8.29 18.37
N VAL A 241 3.12 -8.73 17.13
CA VAL A 241 3.40 -10.11 16.73
C VAL A 241 4.12 -10.23 15.39
N GLY A 242 4.91 -11.28 15.21
CA GLY A 242 5.51 -11.59 13.91
C GLY A 242 4.44 -12.02 12.90
N ARG A 243 3.74 -13.12 13.21
CA ARG A 243 2.64 -13.70 12.45
C ARG A 243 1.36 -13.72 13.27
N ILE A 244 0.24 -13.42 12.63
CA ILE A 244 -1.09 -13.54 13.24
C ILE A 244 -2.03 -14.45 12.45
N ALA A 245 -2.82 -15.23 13.15
CA ALA A 245 -3.99 -15.94 12.63
C ALA A 245 -5.18 -15.68 13.57
N LEU A 246 -6.01 -14.70 13.21
CA LEU A 246 -7.23 -14.39 13.96
C LEU A 246 -8.44 -15.05 13.28
N ARG A 247 -9.18 -15.89 14.01
CA ARG A 247 -10.48 -16.47 13.60
C ARG A 247 -11.56 -16.30 14.66
N GLY A 248 -11.15 -16.13 15.91
CA GLY A 248 -11.99 -15.79 17.06
C GLY A 248 -12.18 -14.27 17.22
N GLN A 249 -12.39 -13.82 18.45
CA GLN A 249 -12.78 -12.45 18.78
C GLN A 249 -11.72 -11.73 19.63
N ILE A 250 -11.60 -10.41 19.40
CA ILE A 250 -10.85 -9.49 20.27
C ILE A 250 -11.82 -8.40 20.74
N SER A 251 -11.95 -8.20 22.04
CA SER A 251 -12.96 -7.30 22.62
C SER A 251 -12.38 -6.35 23.67
N ALA A 252 -12.75 -5.08 23.60
CA ALA A 252 -12.53 -4.06 24.63
C ALA A 252 -13.78 -3.19 24.74
N ARG A 253 -14.93 -3.80 25.03
CA ARG A 253 -16.22 -3.10 25.13
C ARG A 253 -16.38 -2.38 26.46
N GLY A 254 -17.14 -1.30 26.46
CA GLY A 254 -17.63 -0.72 27.71
C GLY A 254 -18.74 -1.58 28.32
N GLY A 255 -18.86 -1.52 29.64
CA GLY A 255 -19.95 -2.15 30.37
C GLY A 255 -21.23 -1.32 30.33
N ARG A 256 -22.38 -1.98 30.47
CA ARG A 256 -23.68 -1.30 30.54
C ARG A 256 -23.80 -0.53 31.85
N GLY A 257 -24.51 0.58 31.84
CA GLY A 257 -25.00 1.15 33.09
C GLY A 257 -26.02 0.21 33.73
N GLY A 258 -26.12 0.23 35.05
CA GLY A 258 -27.09 -0.58 35.77
C GLY A 258 -28.53 -0.23 35.37
N ARG A 259 -29.42 -1.20 35.52
CA ARG A 259 -30.85 -1.06 35.23
C ARG A 259 -31.55 -0.50 36.46
N ALA A 260 -32.31 0.57 36.26
CA ALA A 260 -33.24 1.13 37.24
C ALA A 260 -34.17 2.12 36.52
N SER A 261 -35.08 2.76 37.26
CA SER A 261 -35.93 3.84 36.73
C SER A 261 -35.08 5.00 36.16
N ASN A 262 -34.03 5.38 36.88
CA ASN A 262 -32.93 6.20 36.39
C ASN A 262 -31.79 5.26 35.97
N VAL A 263 -31.54 5.11 34.67
CA VAL A 263 -30.47 4.23 34.20
C VAL A 263 -29.09 4.81 34.51
N GLY A 264 -28.13 3.93 34.81
CA GLY A 264 -26.72 4.29 34.89
C GLY A 264 -26.16 4.70 33.52
N GLY A 265 -25.19 5.60 33.52
CA GLY A 265 -24.43 5.92 32.32
C GLY A 265 -23.61 4.70 31.87
N SER A 266 -23.63 4.39 30.58
CA SER A 266 -22.83 3.28 30.04
C SER A 266 -21.34 3.61 29.93
N GLY A 267 -20.47 2.60 30.00
CA GLY A 267 -19.04 2.78 29.79
C GLY A 267 -18.67 2.97 28.32
N GLY A 268 -17.65 3.79 28.06
CA GLY A 268 -17.03 3.93 26.74
C GLY A 268 -16.28 2.67 26.31
N GLY A 269 -16.17 2.42 25.01
CA GLY A 269 -15.36 1.32 24.49
C GLY A 269 -13.87 1.62 24.57
N GLY A 270 -13.04 0.61 24.84
CA GLY A 270 -11.60 0.74 25.13
C GLY A 270 -10.69 0.93 23.90
N ARG A 271 -9.40 0.59 24.02
CA ARG A 271 -8.41 0.82 22.96
C ARG A 271 -7.67 -0.46 22.59
N ILE A 272 -7.71 -0.80 21.30
CA ILE A 272 -7.03 -1.97 20.74
C ILE A 272 -5.99 -1.48 19.73
N GLU A 273 -4.73 -1.90 19.92
CA GLU A 273 -3.63 -1.68 18.98
C GLU A 273 -3.02 -3.03 18.57
N LEU A 274 -3.00 -3.30 17.27
CA LEU A 274 -2.53 -4.56 16.67
C LEU A 274 -1.43 -4.25 15.65
N THR A 275 -0.25 -4.84 15.85
CA THR A 275 0.89 -4.74 14.94
C THR A 275 1.33 -6.15 14.52
N TRP A 276 1.40 -6.41 13.22
CA TRP A 276 1.82 -7.71 12.68
C TRP A 276 2.62 -7.60 11.39
N SER A 277 3.46 -8.59 11.09
CA SER A 277 4.33 -8.60 9.89
C SER A 277 4.02 -9.70 8.87
N ALA A 278 3.19 -10.68 9.23
CA ALA A 278 2.78 -11.80 8.39
C ALA A 278 1.45 -12.41 8.86
N GLY A 279 0.83 -13.23 8.01
CA GLY A 279 -0.42 -13.92 8.31
C GLY A 279 -1.67 -13.11 8.00
N ASP A 280 -2.80 -13.63 8.46
CA ASP A 280 -4.14 -13.14 8.14
C ASP A 280 -4.87 -12.72 9.41
N LEU A 281 -5.21 -11.43 9.45
CA LEU A 281 -6.36 -10.96 10.20
C LEU A 281 -7.59 -11.23 9.34
N ALA A 282 -8.11 -12.45 9.40
CA ALA A 282 -9.51 -12.62 9.07
C ALA A 282 -10.26 -11.94 10.22
N PRO A 283 -10.99 -10.84 9.99
CA PRO A 283 -11.67 -10.17 11.08
C PRO A 283 -12.83 -11.08 11.54
N GLY A 284 -12.55 -11.94 12.52
CA GLY A 284 -13.54 -12.13 13.57
C GLY A 284 -13.76 -10.78 14.25
N GLU A 285 -14.95 -10.55 14.78
CA GLU A 285 -15.38 -9.24 15.26
C GLU A 285 -14.34 -8.63 16.23
N ILE A 286 -13.60 -7.60 15.80
CA ILE A 286 -12.79 -6.78 16.70
C ILE A 286 -13.71 -5.69 17.26
N LEU A 287 -14.02 -5.77 18.55
CA LEU A 287 -15.06 -4.96 19.18
C LEU A 287 -14.49 -3.93 20.14
N THR A 288 -14.74 -2.66 19.83
CA THR A 288 -14.51 -1.51 20.73
C THR A 288 -15.82 -0.80 21.04
N LEU A 289 -16.94 -1.52 21.11
CA LEU A 289 -18.27 -0.94 21.27
C LEU A 289 -18.46 -0.34 22.69
N PRO A 290 -19.28 0.71 22.83
CA PRO A 290 -19.71 1.16 24.16
C PRO A 290 -20.65 0.12 24.80
N GLY A 291 -20.89 0.24 26.10
CA GLY A 291 -21.90 -0.59 26.78
C GLY A 291 -23.31 -0.34 26.25
N ASN A 292 -23.63 0.92 25.92
CA ASN A 292 -24.84 1.29 25.20
C ASN A 292 -24.56 2.49 24.29
N GLY A 293 -25.02 2.48 23.05
CA GLY A 293 -24.72 3.50 22.04
C GLY A 293 -25.90 3.76 21.09
N PRO A 294 -25.71 4.51 19.99
CA PRO A 294 -24.46 5.13 19.53
C PRO A 294 -24.06 6.36 20.34
N CYS A 295 -22.83 6.85 20.09
CA CYS A 295 -22.27 8.06 20.69
C CYS A 295 -23.25 9.24 20.53
N PRO A 296 -23.59 9.96 21.62
CA PRO A 296 -24.47 11.13 21.55
C PRO A 296 -23.77 12.32 20.91
N ASP A 297 -24.55 13.32 20.48
CA ASP A 297 -23.97 14.60 20.05
C ASP A 297 -23.18 15.24 21.21
N PRO A 298 -22.11 16.02 20.93
CA PRO A 298 -21.21 16.53 21.98
C PRO A 298 -21.91 17.34 23.09
N ASP A 299 -22.96 18.08 22.73
CA ASP A 299 -23.76 18.91 23.63
C ASP A 299 -24.98 18.17 24.21
N GLU A 300 -25.24 16.93 23.77
CA GLU A 300 -26.34 16.11 24.26
C GLU A 300 -25.94 15.36 25.53
N LEU A 301 -26.65 15.64 26.63
CA LEU A 301 -26.56 14.85 27.85
C LEU A 301 -27.28 13.52 27.66
N SER A 302 -26.57 12.40 27.78
CA SER A 302 -27.08 11.08 27.38
C SER A 302 -26.43 9.93 28.16
N PRO A 303 -27.20 8.90 28.59
CA PRO A 303 -26.62 7.69 29.20
C PRO A 303 -25.90 6.78 28.18
N ARG A 304 -25.98 7.12 26.89
CA ARG A 304 -25.25 6.46 25.81
C ARG A 304 -23.79 6.89 25.82
N ALA A 305 -22.91 5.94 25.56
CA ALA A 305 -21.47 6.14 25.47
C ALA A 305 -20.96 6.01 24.03
N CYS A 306 -19.69 6.35 23.84
CA CYS A 306 -19.03 6.32 22.55
C CYS A 306 -18.17 5.06 22.41
N ALA A 307 -18.05 4.58 21.17
CA ALA A 307 -17.12 3.51 20.84
C ALA A 307 -15.68 3.96 21.07
N GLY A 308 -14.82 2.97 21.28
CA GLY A 308 -13.39 3.12 21.47
C GLY A 308 -12.59 3.19 20.19
N THR A 309 -11.26 3.12 20.33
CA THR A 309 -10.33 3.27 19.21
C THR A 309 -9.68 1.95 18.81
N LEU A 310 -9.57 1.72 17.51
CA LEU A 310 -8.87 0.58 16.91
C LEU A 310 -7.73 1.08 16.02
N LYS A 311 -6.51 0.60 16.28
CA LYS A 311 -5.32 0.95 15.51
C LYS A 311 -4.67 -0.32 14.95
N LEU A 312 -4.56 -0.41 13.63
CA LEU A 312 -4.03 -1.56 12.92
C LEU A 312 -2.74 -1.19 12.17
N HIS A 313 -1.67 -1.91 12.45
CA HIS A 313 -0.34 -1.73 11.85
C HIS A 313 0.08 -2.98 11.09
N ASP A 314 -0.25 -3.01 9.80
CA ASP A 314 0.20 -4.04 8.87
C ASP A 314 1.61 -3.74 8.37
N LEU A 315 2.60 -4.45 8.92
CA LEU A 315 4.01 -4.33 8.55
C LEU A 315 4.41 -5.28 7.41
N ARG A 316 3.45 -5.98 6.76
CA ARG A 316 3.76 -6.84 5.63
C ARG A 316 4.44 -6.03 4.51
N PRO A 317 5.58 -6.51 3.97
CA PRO A 317 6.28 -5.80 2.91
C PRO A 317 5.39 -5.71 1.66
N ARG A 318 5.02 -4.49 1.27
CA ARG A 318 4.28 -4.22 0.04
C ARG A 318 5.26 -3.85 -1.07
N ARG A 319 5.07 -4.43 -2.27
CA ARG A 319 5.79 -3.96 -3.46
C ARG A 319 5.26 -2.57 -3.80
N ILE A 320 6.07 -1.56 -3.54
CA ILE A 320 5.82 -0.20 -4.02
C ILE A 320 6.37 -0.12 -5.43
N TYR A 321 5.51 0.08 -6.42
CA TYR A 321 5.93 0.48 -7.76
C TYR A 321 6.22 1.98 -7.71
N LEU A 322 7.49 2.34 -7.59
CA LEU A 322 7.92 3.74 -7.68
C LEU A 322 7.99 4.11 -9.17
N PRO A 323 7.11 4.99 -9.71
CA PRO A 323 7.31 5.50 -11.06
C PRO A 323 8.53 6.42 -11.02
N MET A 324 9.72 5.86 -11.28
CA MET A 324 10.89 6.69 -11.48
C MET A 324 10.74 7.42 -12.83
N LEU A 325 10.47 8.72 -12.75
CA LEU A 325 10.63 9.64 -13.87
C LEU A 325 12.13 9.94 -13.99
N THR A 326 12.89 9.01 -14.54
CA THR A 326 14.28 9.28 -14.92
C THR A 326 14.28 10.21 -16.11
N ARG A 327 14.80 11.43 -15.93
CA ARG A 327 15.17 12.31 -17.04
C ARG A 327 16.41 11.71 -17.70
N LEU A 328 16.22 10.70 -18.55
CA LEU A 328 17.23 10.24 -19.49
C LEU A 328 17.42 11.33 -20.54
N ALA A 329 18.21 12.35 -20.22
CA ALA A 329 18.71 13.30 -21.20
C ALA A 329 19.89 12.62 -21.93
N CYS A 330 19.75 12.40 -23.24
CA CYS A 330 20.87 11.94 -24.08
C CYS A 330 21.97 13.03 -24.03
N ILE A 331 23.15 12.70 -23.50
CA ILE A 331 24.32 13.59 -23.51
C ILE A 331 25.05 13.34 -24.85
N GLY A 332 24.57 13.98 -25.92
CA GLY A 332 25.25 14.01 -27.22
C GLY A 332 24.29 14.33 -28.39
N PRO A 333 24.73 15.07 -29.42
CA PRO A 333 23.87 15.44 -30.56
C PRO A 333 23.56 14.20 -31.41
N ASN A 334 22.28 13.86 -31.55
CA ASN A 334 21.78 12.74 -32.33
C ASN A 334 21.61 13.14 -33.81
N ARG A 335 22.71 13.44 -34.49
CA ARG A 335 22.68 13.88 -35.91
C ARG A 335 22.66 12.68 -36.84
N LYS A 336 21.75 12.68 -37.81
CA LYS A 336 21.64 11.62 -38.82
C LYS A 336 21.93 12.16 -40.21
N ALA A 337 22.70 11.40 -40.98
CA ALA A 337 22.83 11.53 -42.42
C ALA A 337 22.02 10.41 -43.06
N ILE A 338 20.98 10.77 -43.80
CA ILE A 338 20.03 9.82 -44.37
C ILE A 338 20.13 9.86 -45.89
N ALA A 339 20.27 8.70 -46.55
CA ALA A 339 20.04 8.58 -47.99
C ALA A 339 18.67 7.95 -48.20
N LEU A 340 17.76 8.74 -48.76
CA LEU A 340 16.45 8.27 -49.19
C LEU A 340 16.57 7.79 -50.64
N VAL A 341 16.45 6.49 -50.84
CA VAL A 341 16.65 5.82 -52.14
C VAL A 341 15.29 5.38 -52.66
N MET A 342 14.81 6.05 -53.71
CA MET A 342 13.48 5.89 -54.28
C MET A 342 13.53 5.07 -55.56
N ASP A 343 12.77 3.98 -55.61
CA ASP A 343 12.48 3.27 -56.84
C ASP A 343 11.54 4.11 -57.70
N VAL A 344 11.94 4.38 -58.94
CA VAL A 344 11.15 5.07 -59.95
C VAL A 344 11.01 4.21 -61.20
N SER A 345 11.04 2.89 -61.05
CA SER A 345 10.85 1.95 -62.15
C SER A 345 9.42 1.97 -62.71
N GLY A 346 9.22 1.38 -63.88
CA GLY A 346 7.93 1.38 -64.58
C GLY A 346 6.82 0.70 -63.79
N SER A 347 7.14 -0.32 -62.99
CA SER A 347 6.19 -1.00 -62.10
C SER A 347 5.71 -0.11 -60.95
N MET A 348 6.46 0.93 -60.58
CA MET A 348 5.98 1.94 -59.63
C MET A 348 4.83 2.80 -60.19
N ALA A 349 4.54 2.74 -61.49
CA ALA A 349 3.34 3.35 -62.06
C ALA A 349 2.08 2.48 -61.87
N GLU A 350 2.24 1.20 -61.52
CA GLU A 350 1.14 0.29 -61.31
C GLU A 350 0.37 0.64 -60.02
N PRO A 351 -0.94 0.37 -59.99
CA PRO A 351 -1.76 0.66 -58.83
C PRO A 351 -1.40 -0.27 -57.66
N THR A 352 -1.29 0.30 -56.47
CA THR A 352 -1.23 -0.45 -55.20
C THR A 352 -2.58 -1.10 -54.89
N ARG A 353 -2.67 -1.82 -53.77
CA ARG A 353 -3.93 -2.43 -53.29
C ARG A 353 -5.06 -1.41 -53.09
N THR A 354 -4.73 -0.13 -52.89
CA THR A 354 -5.70 0.96 -52.73
C THR A 354 -6.04 1.67 -54.05
N GLY A 355 -5.55 1.17 -55.18
CA GLY A 355 -5.88 1.66 -56.52
C GLY A 355 -5.12 2.90 -56.99
N ARG A 356 -4.18 3.41 -56.17
CA ARG A 356 -3.32 4.56 -56.51
C ARG A 356 -1.95 4.11 -57.03
N PRO A 357 -1.26 4.89 -57.88
CA PRO A 357 0.09 4.54 -58.33
C PRO A 357 1.07 4.36 -57.16
N ALA A 358 1.86 3.30 -57.17
CA ALA A 358 2.87 3.01 -56.13
C ALA A 358 3.87 4.16 -55.93
N ILE A 359 4.25 4.86 -56.99
CA ILE A 359 5.12 6.04 -56.91
C ILE A 359 4.49 7.18 -56.11
N ALA A 360 3.16 7.36 -56.20
CA ALA A 360 2.46 8.39 -55.45
C ALA A 360 2.41 8.05 -53.95
N ALA A 361 2.30 6.76 -53.62
CA ALA A 361 2.39 6.29 -52.24
C ALA A 361 3.83 6.45 -51.69
N ALA A 362 4.84 6.10 -52.49
CA ALA A 362 6.24 6.29 -52.14
C ALA A 362 6.60 7.76 -51.87
N VAL A 363 6.13 8.67 -52.72
CA VAL A 363 6.33 10.13 -52.55
C VAL A 363 5.65 10.65 -51.29
N GLU A 364 4.42 10.21 -50.99
CA GLU A 364 3.72 10.59 -49.76
C GLU A 364 4.43 10.05 -48.51
N ALA A 365 4.85 8.79 -48.55
CA ALA A 365 5.60 8.11 -47.51
C ALA A 365 6.92 8.82 -47.20
N ALA A 366 7.68 9.16 -48.24
CA ALA A 366 8.90 9.93 -48.15
C ALA A 366 8.64 11.35 -47.60
N GLY A 367 7.57 12.03 -48.02
CA GLY A 367 7.18 13.34 -47.51
C GLY A 367 6.87 13.31 -46.01
N GLY A 368 6.03 12.36 -45.57
CA GLY A 368 5.71 12.17 -44.16
C GLY A 368 6.90 11.71 -43.29
N PHE A 369 7.93 11.12 -43.92
CA PHE A 369 9.21 10.87 -43.25
C PHE A 369 10.00 12.17 -43.06
N LEU A 370 10.10 13.02 -44.09
CA LEU A 370 10.78 14.32 -44.00
C LEU A 370 10.16 15.24 -42.93
N ASP A 371 8.83 15.22 -42.78
CA ASP A 371 8.09 16.04 -41.79
C ASP A 371 8.46 15.75 -40.33
N ARG A 372 9.02 14.56 -40.07
CA ARG A 372 9.39 14.14 -38.72
C ARG A 372 10.87 14.36 -38.43
N LEU A 373 11.68 14.76 -39.40
CA LEU A 373 13.11 15.02 -39.20
C LEU A 373 13.34 16.27 -38.37
N THR A 374 14.45 16.28 -37.62
CA THR A 374 14.88 17.44 -36.85
C THR A 374 15.74 18.36 -37.70
N PHE A 375 15.92 19.63 -37.28
CA PHE A 375 16.77 20.60 -37.98
C PHE A 375 18.26 20.19 -38.06
N GLU A 376 18.68 19.19 -37.30
CA GLU A 376 20.06 18.67 -37.31
C GLU A 376 20.26 17.51 -38.30
N ASP A 377 19.18 16.94 -38.84
CA ASP A 377 19.24 15.84 -39.78
C ASP A 377 19.49 16.34 -41.21
N ARG A 378 20.26 15.58 -41.98
CA ARG A 378 20.49 15.87 -43.40
C ARG A 378 20.07 14.68 -44.23
N VAL A 379 19.43 14.95 -45.37
CA VAL A 379 18.92 13.93 -46.27
C VAL A 379 19.48 14.14 -47.67
N ALA A 380 19.96 13.05 -48.28
CA ALA A 380 20.23 12.96 -49.71
C ALA A 380 19.08 12.21 -50.36
N LEU A 381 18.67 12.63 -51.56
CA LEU A 381 17.63 11.96 -52.33
C LEU A 381 18.27 11.29 -53.55
N VAL A 382 18.09 9.98 -53.68
CA VAL A 382 18.54 9.17 -54.80
C VAL A 382 17.30 8.56 -55.44
N ALA A 383 17.25 8.55 -56.77
CA ALA A 383 16.21 7.84 -57.52
C ALA A 383 16.88 6.81 -58.44
N PHE A 384 16.26 5.64 -58.60
CA PHE A 384 16.78 4.61 -59.48
C PHE A 384 15.71 3.96 -60.35
N ASP A 385 16.12 3.60 -61.57
CA ASP A 385 15.37 2.85 -62.58
C ASP A 385 16.34 1.85 -63.25
N SER A 386 16.56 1.92 -64.55
CA SER A 386 17.70 1.31 -65.25
C SER A 386 19.08 1.81 -64.82
N SER A 387 19.15 2.94 -64.14
CA SER A 387 20.35 3.51 -63.52
C SER A 387 19.99 4.24 -62.24
N ALA A 388 20.97 4.57 -61.39
CA ALA A 388 20.74 5.39 -60.20
C ALA A 388 21.30 6.80 -60.39
N ARG A 389 20.56 7.82 -59.94
CA ARG A 389 20.95 9.23 -59.99
C ARG A 389 20.76 9.90 -58.64
N LEU A 390 21.71 10.77 -58.28
CA LEU A 390 21.57 11.67 -57.15
C LEU A 390 20.65 12.82 -57.54
N VAL A 391 19.45 12.86 -56.95
CA VAL A 391 18.43 13.88 -57.20
C VAL A 391 18.70 15.12 -56.33
N ALA A 392 19.14 14.91 -55.10
CA ALA A 392 19.61 15.97 -54.21
C ALA A 392 20.80 15.47 -53.36
N PRO A 393 21.88 16.26 -53.23
CA PRO A 393 22.96 15.95 -52.30
C PRO A 393 22.48 16.08 -50.84
N LEU A 394 23.28 15.57 -49.90
CA LEU A 394 22.98 15.58 -48.47
C LEU A 394 22.78 17.02 -47.95
N THR A 395 21.52 17.39 -47.69
CA THR A 395 21.09 18.75 -47.32
C THR A 395 20.14 18.75 -46.13
N ALA A 396 20.08 19.86 -45.39
CA ALA A 396 19.06 20.12 -44.37
C ALA A 396 17.85 20.90 -44.92
N ASP A 397 17.88 21.27 -46.20
CA ASP A 397 16.81 21.99 -46.89
C ASP A 397 15.67 21.01 -47.26
N LEU A 398 14.73 20.85 -46.33
CA LEU A 398 13.59 19.94 -46.49
C LEU A 398 12.62 20.41 -47.56
N ASP A 399 12.52 21.72 -47.82
CA ASP A 399 11.64 22.27 -48.86
C ASP A 399 12.18 21.95 -50.25
N LEU A 400 13.50 22.10 -50.45
CA LEU A 400 14.16 21.61 -51.67
C LEU A 400 13.93 20.11 -51.88
N LEU A 401 14.04 19.30 -50.82
CA LEU A 401 13.83 17.85 -50.91
C LEU A 401 12.39 17.50 -51.27
N ARG A 402 11.40 18.20 -50.71
CA ARG A 402 9.97 18.03 -51.05
C ARG A 402 9.70 18.35 -52.52
N ASP A 403 10.23 19.46 -53.01
CA ASP A 403 10.08 19.87 -54.42
C ASP A 403 10.69 18.82 -55.36
N ARG A 404 11.87 18.29 -55.02
CA ARG A 404 12.55 17.26 -55.81
C ARG A 404 11.83 15.92 -55.77
N LEU A 405 11.27 15.56 -54.63
CA LEU A 405 10.49 14.34 -54.43
C LEU A 405 9.19 14.38 -55.24
N ALA A 406 8.48 15.51 -55.22
CA ALA A 406 7.25 15.72 -55.99
C ALA A 406 7.47 15.70 -57.52
N ALA A 407 8.70 15.98 -57.98
CA ALA A 407 9.08 15.97 -59.39
C ALA A 407 9.53 14.60 -59.92
N LEU A 408 9.53 13.55 -59.10
CA LEU A 408 9.92 12.20 -59.55
C LEU A 408 8.89 11.61 -60.50
N SER A 409 9.37 11.03 -61.60
CA SER A 409 8.57 10.34 -62.60
C SER A 409 9.14 8.96 -62.88
N THR A 410 8.30 8.01 -63.29
CA THR A 410 8.71 6.64 -63.55
C THR A 410 9.43 6.48 -64.89
N ALA A 411 10.34 5.51 -64.95
CA ALA A 411 11.10 5.12 -66.14
C ALA A 411 11.32 3.60 -66.17
N SER A 412 11.68 3.04 -67.33
CA SER A 412 11.87 1.58 -67.45
C SER A 412 13.14 1.07 -66.76
N GLY A 413 13.08 -0.14 -66.19
CA GLY A 413 14.21 -0.82 -65.54
C GLY A 413 14.23 -0.65 -64.01
N SER A 414 14.79 -1.62 -63.29
CA SER A 414 14.97 -1.58 -61.83
C SER A 414 16.33 -2.19 -61.44
N ARG A 415 17.30 -1.31 -61.18
CA ARG A 415 18.67 -1.58 -60.75
C ARG A 415 18.83 -1.30 -59.27
N LEU A 416 18.31 -2.23 -58.47
CA LEU A 416 18.33 -2.19 -57.01
C LEU A 416 19.77 -2.08 -56.46
N ASP A 417 20.72 -2.76 -57.10
CA ASP A 417 22.15 -2.69 -56.81
C ASP A 417 22.72 -1.28 -57.02
N ALA A 418 22.37 -0.61 -58.13
CA ALA A 418 22.82 0.74 -58.41
C ALA A 418 22.22 1.76 -57.42
N GLY A 419 20.96 1.57 -57.03
CA GLY A 419 20.30 2.40 -56.01
C GLY A 419 21.00 2.32 -54.66
N LEU A 420 21.35 1.11 -54.21
CA LEU A 420 22.08 0.87 -52.97
C LEU A 420 23.49 1.52 -53.00
N ASP A 421 24.22 1.36 -54.09
CA ASP A 421 25.57 1.92 -54.22
C ASP A 421 25.56 3.46 -54.33
N ALA A 422 24.59 4.03 -55.05
CA ALA A 422 24.39 5.49 -55.11
C ALA A 422 24.00 6.07 -53.74
N GLY A 423 23.13 5.38 -52.98
CA GLY A 423 22.77 5.77 -51.62
C GLY A 423 23.98 5.71 -50.66
N ARG A 424 24.80 4.65 -50.76
CA ARG A 424 26.05 4.53 -50.01
C ARG A 424 27.00 5.68 -50.33
N THR A 425 27.18 5.99 -51.61
CA THR A 425 28.05 7.06 -52.09
C THR A 425 27.56 8.43 -51.61
N ALA A 426 26.24 8.69 -51.63
CA ALA A 426 25.66 9.93 -51.13
C ALA A 426 25.96 10.16 -49.63
N LEU A 427 26.07 9.07 -48.86
CA LEU A 427 26.40 9.11 -47.42
C LEU A 427 27.89 9.29 -47.13
N GLU A 428 28.77 9.27 -48.13
CA GLU A 428 30.19 9.61 -47.94
C GLU A 428 30.37 11.09 -47.58
N ALA A 429 29.40 11.96 -47.92
CA ALA A 429 29.34 13.35 -47.50
C ALA A 429 28.87 13.57 -46.03
N ALA A 430 28.63 12.48 -45.28
CA ALA A 430 28.27 12.55 -43.87
C ALA A 430 29.44 13.10 -43.03
N ARG A 431 29.13 13.98 -42.07
CA ARG A 431 30.10 14.57 -41.15
C ARG A 431 30.55 13.52 -40.10
N PRO A 432 31.75 13.67 -39.52
CA PRO A 432 32.14 12.87 -38.36
C PRO A 432 31.09 12.92 -37.25
N GLY A 433 30.69 11.76 -36.74
CA GLY A 433 29.66 11.63 -35.70
C GLY A 433 28.21 11.58 -36.21
N GLU A 434 27.95 11.83 -37.50
CA GLU A 434 26.63 11.57 -38.07
C GLU A 434 26.42 10.06 -38.27
N ARG A 435 25.25 9.58 -37.85
CA ARG A 435 24.84 8.21 -38.16
C ARG A 435 24.37 8.12 -39.59
N ARG A 436 24.97 7.20 -40.35
CA ARG A 436 24.64 6.94 -41.75
C ARG A 436 23.49 5.94 -41.83
N ILE A 437 22.37 6.39 -42.38
CA ILE A 437 21.16 5.60 -42.54
C ILE A 437 20.78 5.65 -44.02
N LEU A 438 20.42 4.52 -44.60
CA LEU A 438 19.88 4.46 -45.96
C LEU A 438 18.48 3.83 -45.87
N VAL A 439 17.49 4.57 -46.34
CA VAL A 439 16.09 4.13 -46.39
C VAL A 439 15.73 3.92 -47.85
N MET A 440 15.41 2.69 -48.21
CA MET A 440 15.07 2.29 -49.56
C MET A 440 13.56 2.10 -49.69
N LEU A 441 12.94 2.69 -50.73
CA LEU A 441 11.53 2.53 -51.05
C LEU A 441 11.44 1.86 -52.42
N THR A 442 10.89 0.65 -52.49
CA THR A 442 10.86 -0.17 -53.72
C THR A 442 9.66 -1.11 -53.72
N ASP A 443 9.22 -1.54 -54.90
CA ASP A 443 8.26 -2.63 -55.05
C ASP A 443 8.90 -4.03 -54.97
N GLY A 444 10.23 -4.09 -54.78
CA GLY A 444 10.97 -5.26 -54.32
C GLY A 444 11.51 -6.20 -55.40
N ARG A 445 11.42 -5.86 -56.70
CA ARG A 445 11.86 -6.76 -57.79
C ARG A 445 12.97 -6.18 -58.66
N PRO A 446 14.23 -6.63 -58.54
CA PRO A 446 15.25 -6.29 -59.52
C PRO A 446 14.93 -6.95 -60.87
N SER A 447 14.94 -6.19 -61.96
CA SER A 447 14.58 -6.69 -63.31
C SER A 447 15.77 -6.90 -64.24
N GLN A 448 16.95 -6.40 -63.87
CA GLN A 448 18.12 -6.32 -64.75
C GLN A 448 19.41 -6.86 -64.12
N VAL A 449 19.34 -7.36 -62.89
CA VAL A 449 20.47 -7.92 -62.15
C VAL A 449 20.03 -9.11 -61.31
N GLU A 450 20.92 -10.08 -61.18
CA GLU A 450 20.71 -11.24 -60.31
C GLU A 450 20.66 -10.79 -58.84
N ALA A 451 19.76 -11.40 -58.06
CA ALA A 451 19.63 -11.12 -56.62
C ALA A 451 20.94 -11.30 -55.85
N ALA A 452 21.84 -12.19 -56.30
CA ALA A 452 23.18 -12.35 -55.73
C ALA A 452 24.05 -11.09 -55.82
N SER A 453 23.95 -10.34 -56.92
CA SER A 453 24.69 -9.08 -57.10
C SER A 453 24.16 -7.98 -56.18
N VAL A 454 22.83 -7.90 -56.01
CA VAL A 454 22.19 -6.97 -55.07
C VAL A 454 22.64 -7.26 -53.63
N ARG A 455 22.66 -8.54 -53.22
CA ARG A 455 23.14 -8.95 -51.89
C ARG A 455 24.58 -8.51 -51.63
N GLN A 456 25.46 -8.71 -52.62
CA GLN A 456 26.87 -8.30 -52.51
C GLN A 456 27.02 -6.79 -52.29
N VAL A 457 26.23 -5.97 -52.99
CA VAL A 457 26.24 -4.51 -52.77
C VAL A 457 25.67 -4.17 -51.40
N ALA A 458 24.57 -4.80 -50.98
CA ALA A 458 23.97 -4.60 -49.66
C ALA A 458 24.96 -4.93 -48.53
N ASP A 459 25.74 -6.01 -48.67
CA ASP A 459 26.84 -6.35 -47.76
C ASP A 459 27.89 -5.23 -47.68
N ALA A 460 28.29 -4.65 -48.82
CA ALA A 460 29.22 -3.54 -48.85
C ALA A 460 28.65 -2.27 -48.17
N VAL A 461 27.36 -1.97 -48.36
CA VAL A 461 26.66 -0.86 -47.67
C VAL A 461 26.72 -1.07 -46.16
N ARG A 462 26.37 -2.26 -45.68
CA ARG A 462 26.39 -2.57 -44.24
C ARG A 462 27.81 -2.57 -43.67
N ALA A 463 28.79 -3.08 -44.40
CA ALA A 463 30.20 -3.08 -44.01
C ALA A 463 30.77 -1.65 -43.89
N ALA A 464 30.23 -0.69 -44.64
CA ALA A 464 30.56 0.74 -44.51
C ALA A 464 29.94 1.42 -43.27
N GLY A 465 29.27 0.67 -42.40
CA GLY A 465 28.62 1.18 -41.19
C GLY A 465 27.30 1.92 -41.48
N VAL A 466 26.72 1.74 -42.66
CA VAL A 466 25.41 2.29 -43.02
C VAL A 466 24.32 1.36 -42.53
N ARG A 467 23.33 1.91 -41.84
CA ARG A 467 22.14 1.15 -41.42
C ARG A 467 21.08 1.21 -42.50
N LEU A 468 20.74 0.04 -43.04
CA LEU A 468 19.81 -0.10 -44.15
C LEU A 468 18.39 -0.41 -43.64
N TYR A 469 17.42 0.33 -44.15
CA TYR A 469 15.98 0.10 -43.97
C TYR A 469 15.33 -0.04 -45.34
N ALA A 470 14.34 -0.92 -45.46
CA ALA A 470 13.61 -1.13 -46.70
C ALA A 470 12.10 -1.00 -46.46
N ILE A 471 11.45 -0.26 -47.34
CA ILE A 471 10.00 -0.13 -47.43
C ILE A 471 9.58 -0.75 -48.77
N GLY A 472 8.90 -1.88 -48.67
CA GLY A 472 8.25 -2.54 -49.78
C GLY A 472 6.92 -1.89 -50.09
N ILE A 473 6.67 -1.49 -51.34
CA ILE A 473 5.42 -0.84 -51.77
C ILE A 473 4.69 -1.76 -52.75
N GLY A 474 3.43 -2.07 -52.45
CA GLY A 474 2.57 -2.87 -53.33
C GLY A 474 2.43 -4.34 -52.92
N ALA A 475 1.64 -5.09 -53.69
CA ALA A 475 1.20 -6.44 -53.32
C ALA A 475 2.23 -7.55 -53.64
N GLU A 476 3.23 -7.24 -54.47
CA GLU A 476 4.15 -8.22 -55.05
C GLU A 476 5.58 -8.15 -54.49
N VAL A 477 5.74 -7.46 -53.34
CA VAL A 477 7.01 -7.24 -52.65
C VAL A 477 7.67 -8.56 -52.23
N ASP A 478 8.94 -8.75 -52.59
CA ASP A 478 9.77 -9.82 -52.07
C ASP A 478 10.36 -9.44 -50.70
N ALA A 479 9.56 -9.61 -49.65
CA ALA A 479 9.97 -9.28 -48.28
C ALA A 479 11.19 -10.10 -47.81
N SER A 480 11.38 -11.31 -48.34
CA SER A 480 12.53 -12.17 -48.02
C SER A 480 13.82 -11.57 -48.58
N LEU A 481 13.80 -11.14 -49.85
CA LEU A 481 14.93 -10.43 -50.46
C LEU A 481 15.22 -9.12 -49.73
N LEU A 482 14.21 -8.35 -49.35
CA LEU A 482 14.41 -7.11 -48.58
C LEU A 482 15.04 -7.39 -47.21
N ALA A 483 14.65 -8.47 -46.52
CA ALA A 483 15.24 -8.85 -45.23
C ALA A 483 16.71 -9.26 -45.35
N GLU A 484 17.07 -9.94 -46.45
CA GLU A 484 18.47 -10.26 -46.76
C GLU A 484 19.29 -9.00 -47.09
N ILE A 485 18.69 -8.03 -47.77
CA ILE A 485 19.30 -6.74 -48.11
C ILE A 485 19.46 -5.85 -46.88
N THR A 486 18.53 -5.83 -45.92
CA THR A 486 18.70 -5.08 -44.66
C THR A 486 19.60 -5.80 -43.65
N GLY A 487 19.70 -7.13 -43.76
CA GLY A 487 20.39 -8.00 -42.79
C GLY A 487 19.64 -8.15 -41.45
N ASP A 488 18.44 -7.59 -41.36
CA ASP A 488 17.59 -7.59 -40.16
C ASP A 488 16.12 -7.49 -40.61
N PRO A 489 15.31 -8.56 -40.46
CA PRO A 489 13.89 -8.55 -40.83
C PRO A 489 13.09 -7.45 -40.13
N SER A 490 13.52 -6.99 -38.96
CA SER A 490 12.85 -5.92 -38.22
C SER A 490 13.10 -4.51 -38.79
N ARG A 491 13.87 -4.40 -39.89
CA ARG A 491 14.11 -3.17 -40.65
C ARG A 491 13.42 -3.17 -42.02
N VAL A 492 12.58 -4.18 -42.28
CA VAL A 492 11.73 -4.28 -43.46
C VAL A 492 10.30 -3.91 -43.08
N PHE A 493 9.70 -3.03 -43.86
CA PHE A 493 8.33 -2.55 -43.70
C PHE A 493 7.63 -2.79 -45.04
N VAL A 494 6.41 -3.32 -45.05
CA VAL A 494 5.70 -3.65 -46.30
C VAL A 494 4.36 -2.93 -46.28
N GLU A 495 4.23 -1.93 -47.14
CA GLU A 495 3.11 -1.01 -47.17
C GLU A 495 1.78 -1.74 -47.34
N SER A 496 1.06 -1.87 -46.22
CA SER A 496 -0.37 -2.22 -46.18
C SER A 496 -1.21 -1.24 -45.36
N ASP A 497 -0.59 -0.28 -44.66
CA ASP A 497 -1.28 0.74 -43.86
C ASP A 497 -0.42 2.01 -43.69
N ALA A 498 -1.03 3.19 -43.79
CA ALA A 498 -0.37 4.49 -43.63
C ALA A 498 0.23 4.69 -42.21
N GLU A 499 -0.21 3.89 -41.23
CA GLU A 499 0.35 3.87 -39.87
C GLU A 499 1.78 3.29 -39.79
N GLU A 500 2.17 2.41 -40.72
CA GLU A 500 3.49 1.75 -40.67
C GLU A 500 4.66 2.69 -40.97
N LEU A 501 4.43 3.79 -41.70
CA LEU A 501 5.44 4.82 -41.93
C LEU A 501 5.75 5.63 -40.67
N SER A 502 4.74 5.84 -39.83
CA SER A 502 4.92 6.41 -38.49
C SER A 502 5.75 5.46 -37.62
N ALA A 503 5.54 4.14 -37.76
CA ALA A 503 6.31 3.12 -37.07
C ALA A 503 7.77 3.06 -37.55
N LEU A 504 8.05 3.22 -38.84
CA LEU A 504 9.42 3.32 -39.38
C LEU A 504 10.15 4.53 -38.79
N TYR A 505 9.51 5.71 -38.79
CA TYR A 505 10.10 6.89 -38.16
C TYR A 505 10.33 6.67 -36.66
N HIS A 506 9.35 6.10 -35.94
CA HIS A 506 9.52 5.74 -34.53
C HIS A 506 10.66 4.74 -34.33
N ALA A 507 10.86 3.77 -35.21
CA ALA A 507 11.97 2.82 -35.14
C ALA A 507 13.32 3.51 -35.35
N ILE A 508 13.43 4.42 -36.34
CA ILE A 508 14.62 5.25 -36.57
C ILE A 508 14.85 6.25 -35.43
N ALA A 509 13.80 6.73 -34.76
CA ALA A 509 13.92 7.64 -33.62
C ALA A 509 14.31 6.92 -32.32
N MET A 510 13.72 5.75 -32.04
CA MET A 510 13.88 5.02 -30.77
C MET A 510 15.10 4.09 -30.75
N ARG A 511 15.33 3.30 -31.80
CA ARG A 511 16.44 2.33 -31.85
C ARG A 511 17.77 3.01 -32.14
N GLU A 512 17.73 4.03 -32.97
CA GLU A 512 18.86 4.90 -33.24
C GLU A 512 18.79 6.17 -32.37
N GLY A 513 18.31 6.06 -31.14
CA GLY A 513 18.09 7.19 -30.23
C GLY A 513 19.32 7.62 -29.44
N CYS A 514 20.17 6.68 -29.04
CA CYS A 514 21.31 6.97 -28.17
C CYS A 514 22.40 5.89 -28.40
N PRO A 515 23.67 6.25 -28.67
CA PRO A 515 24.74 5.27 -28.69
C PRO A 515 24.92 4.70 -27.28
N THR A 516 24.95 3.38 -27.16
CA THR A 516 25.46 2.75 -25.93
C THR A 516 26.96 3.03 -25.82
N PRO A 517 27.49 3.37 -24.63
CA PRO A 517 28.92 3.59 -24.41
C PRO A 517 29.79 2.43 -24.88
#